data_AF-A0A7S2K5A8-F1
#
_entry.id   AF-A0A7S2K5A8-F1
#
_cell.length_a   1.000
_cell.length_b   1.000
_cell.length_c   1.000
_cell.angle_alpha   90.00
_cell.angle_beta   90.00
_cell.angle_gamma   90.00
#
_symmetry.space_group_name_H-M   'P 1'
#
loop_
_entity.id
_entity.type
_entity.pdbx_description
1 polymer ?
#
loop_
_entity_poly.entity_id
_entity_poly.type
_entity_poly.pdbx_seq_one_letter_code
_entity_poly.pdbx_strand_id
1 'polypeptide(L)'
;GEEGGYRDQILVTMDAVFSNHFSEANNLRDVRKAFLACRGVARAAAAPGTAREAVISSGKWGCGVFGGIVLHKFLQQYVAARLANEEGGMGGSPGATESRVVLEFSTFQSEGERAEVQRVLEAAEGVVDARDIYFGV
;
A
#
# COMPACT_ATOMS: atom_id res chain seq x y z
N GLY A 1 33.69 5.59 15.47
CA GLY A 1 33.01 6.86 15.21
C GLY A 1 32.47 6.75 13.81
N GLU A 2 31.15 6.59 13.69
CA GLU A 2 30.47 6.74 12.41
C GLU A 2 29.46 7.85 12.60
N GLU A 3 29.58 8.86 11.74
CA GLU A 3 28.79 10.06 11.74
C GLU A 3 27.31 9.69 11.54
N GLY A 4 26.46 10.20 12.44
CA GLY A 4 25.01 10.14 12.28
C GLY A 4 24.60 10.98 11.07
N GLY A 5 24.72 10.42 9.87
CA GLY A 5 24.24 11.03 8.65
C GLY A 5 22.72 11.09 8.63
N TYR A 6 22.18 12.23 8.21
CA TYR A 6 20.75 12.37 7.95
C TYR A 6 20.34 11.43 6.81
N ARG A 7 19.22 10.72 6.99
CA ARG A 7 18.62 9.91 5.94
C ARG A 7 17.46 10.68 5.33
N ASP A 8 17.46 10.82 4.01
CA ASP A 8 16.30 11.33 3.30
C ASP A 8 15.11 10.39 3.50
N GLN A 9 13.93 10.98 3.69
CA GLN A 9 12.66 10.26 3.86
C GLN A 9 11.63 10.88 2.94
N ILE A 10 10.81 10.04 2.32
CA ILE A 10 9.68 10.48 1.49
C ILE A 10 8.43 10.35 2.35
N LEU A 11 7.79 11.48 2.63
CA LEU A 11 6.50 11.52 3.32
C LEU A 11 5.40 11.72 2.30
N VAL A 12 4.41 10.81 2.30
CA VAL A 12 3.20 10.93 1.48
C VAL A 12 2.00 11.10 2.40
N THR A 13 1.21 12.13 2.12
CA THR A 13 -0.05 12.37 2.81
C THR A 13 -1.20 11.86 1.95
N MET A 14 -2.08 11.09 2.58
CA MET A 14 -3.32 10.62 1.96
C MET A 14 -4.45 10.62 2.97
N ASP A 15 -5.58 11.19 2.57
CA ASP A 15 -6.81 11.25 3.35
C ASP A 15 -7.67 10.01 3.05
N ALA A 16 -8.33 9.42 4.05
CA ALA A 16 -9.27 8.31 3.87
C ALA A 16 -10.72 8.81 3.76
N VAL A 17 -11.65 8.00 3.25
CA VAL A 17 -13.09 8.33 3.41
C VAL A 17 -13.49 8.37 4.89
N PHE A 18 -14.49 9.18 5.20
CA PHE A 18 -14.98 9.37 6.56
C PHE A 18 -16.17 8.47 6.92
N SER A 19 -16.96 8.03 5.93
CA SER A 19 -18.18 7.27 6.13
C SER A 19 -18.45 6.33 4.95
N ASN A 20 -19.46 5.45 5.11
CA ASN A 20 -19.86 4.49 4.07
C ASN A 20 -18.68 3.67 3.53
N HIS A 21 -17.83 3.17 4.44
CA HIS A 21 -16.54 2.54 4.12
C HIS A 21 -16.64 1.32 3.19
N PHE A 22 -17.81 0.69 3.10
CA PHE A 22 -18.06 -0.50 2.28
C PHE A 22 -18.76 -0.23 0.96
N SER A 23 -19.15 1.02 0.67
CA SER A 23 -19.74 1.32 -0.63
C SER A 23 -18.70 1.12 -1.73
N GLU A 24 -19.13 0.62 -2.89
CA GLU A 24 -18.26 0.40 -4.04
C GLU A 24 -17.46 1.65 -4.40
N ALA A 25 -18.15 2.80 -4.45
CA ALA A 25 -17.53 4.09 -4.73
C ALA A 25 -16.41 4.44 -3.73
N ASN A 26 -16.62 4.19 -2.44
CA ASN A 26 -15.64 4.50 -1.41
C ASN A 26 -14.50 3.48 -1.34
N ASN A 27 -14.78 2.20 -1.60
CA ASN A 27 -13.74 1.19 -1.78
C ASN A 27 -12.81 1.58 -2.93
N LEU A 28 -13.39 1.87 -4.09
CA LEU A 28 -12.65 2.30 -5.27
C LEU A 28 -11.85 3.58 -5.01
N ARG A 29 -12.44 4.55 -4.33
CA ARG A 29 -11.80 5.81 -3.96
C ARG A 29 -10.56 5.57 -3.09
N ASP A 30 -10.68 4.81 -2.00
CA ASP A 30 -9.57 4.57 -1.07
C ASP A 30 -8.46 3.72 -1.69
N VAL A 31 -8.82 2.67 -2.44
CA VAL A 31 -7.85 1.87 -3.20
C VAL A 31 -7.09 2.76 -4.20
N ARG A 32 -7.79 3.60 -4.98
CA ARG A 32 -7.14 4.52 -5.93
C ARG A 32 -6.24 5.54 -5.25
N LYS A 33 -6.67 6.08 -4.10
CA LYS A 33 -5.85 7.02 -3.32
C LYS A 33 -4.56 6.36 -2.84
N ALA A 34 -4.65 5.18 -2.24
CA ALA A 34 -3.49 4.42 -1.80
C ALA A 34 -2.60 3.99 -2.98
N PHE A 35 -3.19 3.62 -4.12
CA PHE A 35 -2.45 3.25 -5.34
C PHE A 35 -1.61 4.41 -5.87
N LEU A 36 -2.20 5.62 -5.94
CA LEU A 36 -1.48 6.82 -6.36
C LEU A 36 -0.33 7.15 -5.42
N ALA A 37 -0.52 6.96 -4.11
CA ALA A 37 0.54 7.11 -3.12
C ALA A 37 1.67 6.09 -3.35
N CYS A 38 1.33 4.81 -3.51
CA CYS A 38 2.30 3.74 -3.77
C CYS A 38 3.14 4.01 -5.02
N ARG A 39 2.48 4.37 -6.12
CA ARG A 39 3.14 4.71 -7.37
C ARG A 39 4.03 5.94 -7.27
N GLY A 40 3.58 6.96 -6.54
CA GLY A 40 4.38 8.15 -6.27
C GLY A 40 5.68 7.83 -5.54
N VAL A 41 5.60 7.00 -4.49
CA VAL A 41 6.78 6.54 -3.74
C VAL A 41 7.69 5.68 -4.62
N ALA A 42 7.15 4.73 -5.37
CA ALA A 42 7.93 3.86 -6.26
C ALA A 42 8.77 4.67 -7.26
N ARG A 43 8.15 5.69 -7.89
CA ARG A 43 8.82 6.59 -8.83
C ARG A 43 9.87 7.45 -8.17
N ALA A 44 9.58 7.99 -6.98
CA ALA A 44 10.53 8.82 -6.24
C ALA A 44 11.71 8.00 -5.70
N ALA A 45 11.50 6.71 -5.40
CA ALA A 45 12.53 5.78 -4.96
C ALA A 45 13.38 5.21 -6.11
N ALA A 46 12.92 5.32 -7.36
CA ALA A 46 13.62 4.80 -8.53
C ALA A 46 14.86 5.66 -8.83
N ALA A 47 16.02 5.21 -8.35
CA ALA A 47 17.30 5.75 -8.77
C ALA A 47 17.76 5.08 -10.08
N PRO A 48 18.30 5.82 -11.06
CA PRO A 48 18.79 5.23 -12.30
C PRO A 48 19.80 4.10 -12.05
N GLY A 49 19.56 2.93 -12.66
CA GLY A 49 20.50 1.80 -12.64
C GLY A 49 20.46 0.91 -11.39
N THR A 50 19.53 1.12 -10.45
CA THR A 50 19.36 0.23 -9.29
C THR A 50 17.92 -0.28 -9.19
N ALA A 51 17.74 -1.59 -9.20
CA ALA A 51 16.49 -2.20 -8.73
C ALA A 51 16.41 -1.97 -7.22
N ARG A 52 15.48 -1.13 -6.77
CA ARG A 52 15.30 -0.85 -5.34
C ARG A 52 13.88 -1.22 -4.94
N GLU A 53 13.75 -1.76 -3.74
CA GLU A 53 12.43 -1.89 -3.12
C GLU A 53 12.03 -0.54 -2.51
N ALA A 54 10.84 -0.08 -2.85
CA ALA A 54 10.17 1.05 -2.23
C ALA A 54 9.34 0.54 -1.05
N VAL A 55 9.93 0.54 0.13
CA VAL A 55 9.25 0.14 1.37
C VAL A 55 8.34 1.28 1.83
N ILE A 56 7.04 1.01 1.88
CA ILE A 56 6.02 1.93 2.38
C ILE A 56 5.65 1.51 3.79
N SER A 57 6.05 2.31 4.77
CA SER A 57 5.59 2.14 6.15
C SER A 57 4.25 2.83 6.34
N SER A 58 3.23 2.07 6.75
CA SER A 58 1.88 2.57 7.04
C SER A 58 1.26 1.82 8.23
N GLY A 59 -0.03 2.02 8.46
CA GLY A 59 -0.77 1.32 9.49
C GLY A 59 -2.26 1.55 9.35
N LYS A 60 -2.92 1.83 10.48
CA LYS A 60 -4.37 2.03 10.66
C LYS A 60 -4.95 3.30 9.99
N TRP A 61 -4.60 3.54 8.73
CA TRP A 61 -5.05 4.66 7.92
C TRP A 61 -6.59 4.74 7.92
N GLY A 62 -7.14 5.88 8.37
CA GLY A 62 -8.58 6.09 8.43
C GLY A 62 -9.35 5.27 9.48
N CYS A 63 -8.69 4.58 10.42
CA CYS A 63 -9.38 3.72 11.40
C CYS A 63 -9.61 4.38 12.78
N GLY A 64 -8.99 5.55 13.04
CA GLY A 64 -9.21 6.32 14.27
C GLY A 64 -10.52 7.11 14.20
N VAL A 65 -10.40 8.44 14.20
CA VAL A 65 -11.57 9.35 14.13
C VAL A 65 -12.50 9.07 12.95
N PHE A 66 -11.97 8.52 11.85
CA PHE A 66 -12.74 8.26 10.63
C PHE A 66 -13.50 6.91 10.67
N GLY A 67 -13.32 6.10 11.73
CA GLY A 67 -14.13 4.91 11.98
C GLY A 67 -13.97 3.76 10.97
N GLY A 68 -12.91 3.74 10.17
CA GLY A 68 -12.60 2.64 9.28
C GLY A 68 -12.25 1.35 10.04
N ILE A 69 -12.49 0.20 9.42
CA ILE A 69 -12.09 -1.10 9.97
C ILE A 69 -10.66 -1.43 9.54
N VAL A 70 -9.80 -1.78 10.49
CA VAL A 70 -8.35 -2.02 10.28
C VAL A 70 -8.10 -3.03 9.16
N LEU A 71 -8.77 -4.18 9.18
CA LEU A 71 -8.59 -5.24 8.17
C LEU A 71 -9.02 -4.78 6.77
N HIS A 72 -10.10 -4.02 6.68
CA HIS A 72 -10.59 -3.45 5.43
C HIS A 72 -9.60 -2.40 4.87
N LYS A 73 -9.10 -1.50 5.73
CA LYS A 73 -8.11 -0.49 5.33
C LYS A 73 -6.74 -1.10 5.01
N PHE A 74 -6.39 -2.22 5.65
CA PHE A 74 -5.22 -3.01 5.28
C PHE A 74 -5.38 -3.57 3.86
N LEU A 75 -6.50 -4.26 3.56
CA LEU A 75 -6.74 -4.81 2.22
C LEU A 75 -6.72 -3.75 1.13
N GLN A 76 -7.32 -2.58 1.37
CA GLN A 76 -7.28 -1.48 0.41
C GLN A 76 -5.84 -1.01 0.11
N GLN A 77 -4.98 -0.92 1.13
CA GLN A 77 -3.56 -0.58 0.97
C GLN A 77 -2.76 -1.71 0.30
N TYR A 78 -3.06 -2.97 0.63
CA TYR A 78 -2.42 -4.13 0.03
C TYR A 78 -2.73 -4.26 -1.46
N VAL A 79 -4.01 -4.16 -1.84
CA VAL A 79 -4.45 -4.14 -3.24
C VAL A 79 -3.78 -3.00 -3.99
N ALA A 80 -3.74 -1.80 -3.42
CA ALA A 80 -3.05 -0.67 -4.01
C ALA A 80 -1.54 -0.93 -4.28
N ALA A 81 -0.83 -1.53 -3.32
CA ALA A 81 0.58 -1.89 -3.49
C ALA A 81 0.77 -2.96 -4.58
N ARG A 82 -0.10 -3.97 -4.65
CA ARG A 82 -0.08 -4.99 -5.71
C ARG A 82 -0.31 -4.37 -7.09
N LEU A 83 -1.34 -3.53 -7.24
CA LEU A 83 -1.63 -2.85 -8.50
C LEU A 83 -0.47 -1.95 -8.96
N ALA A 84 0.22 -1.29 -8.03
CA ALA A 84 1.39 -0.47 -8.36
C ALA A 84 2.55 -1.32 -8.92
N ASN A 85 2.77 -2.51 -8.36
CA ASN A 85 3.76 -3.46 -8.87
C ASN A 85 3.40 -4.03 -10.25
N GLU A 86 2.12 -4.30 -10.50
CA GLU A 86 1.64 -4.76 -11.81
C GLU A 86 1.82 -3.70 -12.90
N GLU A 87 1.53 -2.42 -12.61
CA GLU A 87 1.71 -1.31 -13.57
C GLU A 87 3.19 -1.15 -13.95
N GLY A 88 4.11 -1.22 -12.97
CA GLY A 88 5.54 -1.12 -13.21
C GLY A 88 6.15 -2.31 -13.94
N GLY A 89 5.50 -3.48 -13.90
CA GLY A 89 5.90 -4.65 -14.68
C GLY A 89 5.45 -4.63 -16.15
N MET A 90 4.42 -3.84 -16.51
CA MET A 90 3.78 -3.88 -17.83
C MET A 90 4.02 -2.65 -18.72
N GLY A 91 4.70 -1.60 -18.24
CA GLY A 91 4.78 -0.32 -18.97
C GLY A 91 6.13 0.41 -18.96
N GLY A 92 7.19 -0.17 -18.42
CA GLY A 92 8.50 0.48 -18.39
C GLY A 92 9.11 0.63 -19.79
N SER A 93 9.53 1.84 -20.16
CA SER A 93 10.50 2.02 -21.26
C SER A 93 11.67 1.05 -21.06
N PRO A 94 12.20 0.42 -22.11
CA PRO A 94 13.36 -0.47 -22.01
C PRO A 94 14.51 0.27 -21.29
N GLY A 95 14.80 -0.10 -20.04
CA GLY A 95 15.82 0.53 -19.19
C GLY A 95 15.32 1.29 -17.95
N ALA A 96 14.00 1.44 -17.73
CA ALA A 96 13.46 1.97 -16.48
C ALA A 96 13.26 0.83 -15.47
N THR A 97 14.21 0.65 -14.55
CA THR A 97 14.05 -0.25 -13.41
C THR A 97 13.10 0.39 -12.41
N GLU A 98 11.80 0.15 -12.52
CA GLU A 98 10.85 0.66 -11.54
C GLU A 98 11.02 -0.07 -10.20
N SER A 99 10.93 0.70 -9.11
CA SER A 99 11.08 0.16 -7.76
C SER A 99 9.87 -0.70 -7.39
N ARG A 100 10.11 -1.92 -6.89
CA ARG A 100 9.05 -2.79 -6.36
C ARG A 100 8.53 -2.21 -5.04
N VAL A 101 7.23 -2.00 -4.93
CA VAL A 101 6.57 -1.56 -3.70
C VAL A 101 6.41 -2.72 -2.73
N VAL A 102 6.81 -2.50 -1.48
CA VAL A 102 6.59 -3.41 -0.35
C VAL A 102 5.82 -2.64 0.72
N LEU A 103 4.67 -3.17 1.15
CA LEU A 103 3.87 -2.56 2.22
C LEU A 103 4.27 -3.15 3.58
N GLU A 104 4.77 -2.31 4.47
CA GLU A 104 4.93 -2.63 5.88
C GLU A 104 3.79 -2.03 6.69
N PHE A 105 2.96 -2.89 7.28
CA PHE A 105 1.77 -2.47 8.02
C PHE A 105 1.97 -2.59 9.54
N SER A 106 1.85 -1.46 10.23
CA SER A 106 1.88 -1.39 11.70
C SER A 106 0.48 -1.51 12.30
N THR A 107 0.30 -2.48 13.21
CA THR A 107 -0.89 -2.62 14.06
C THR A 107 -0.79 -1.83 15.37
N PHE A 108 0.23 -1.00 15.53
CA PHE A 108 0.49 -0.23 16.77
C PHE A 108 0.51 -1.14 18.01
N GLN A 109 1.27 -2.24 17.93
CA GLN A 109 1.46 -3.22 19.00
C GLN A 109 0.21 -4.03 19.38
N SER A 110 -0.89 -3.94 18.60
CA SER A 110 -2.04 -4.83 18.79
C SER A 110 -1.74 -6.22 18.24
N GLU A 111 -1.55 -7.19 19.13
CA GLU A 111 -1.26 -8.59 18.77
C GLU A 111 -2.45 -9.28 18.11
N GLY A 112 -3.68 -9.02 18.60
CA GLY A 112 -4.91 -9.60 18.03
C GLY A 112 -5.12 -9.17 16.58
N GLU A 113 -5.00 -7.86 16.31
CA GLU A 113 -5.09 -7.34 14.95
C GLU A 113 -3.94 -7.83 14.07
N ARG A 114 -2.73 -8.02 14.63
CA ARG A 114 -1.59 -8.55 13.86
C ARG A 114 -1.89 -9.96 13.36
N ALA A 115 -2.46 -10.81 14.20
CA ALA A 115 -2.88 -12.16 13.80
C ALA A 115 -3.99 -12.13 12.74
N GLU A 116 -4.94 -11.21 12.85
CA GLU A 116 -6.02 -11.05 11.86
C GLU A 116 -5.50 -10.51 10.51
N VAL A 117 -4.64 -9.50 10.53
CA VAL A 117 -3.98 -8.96 9.32
C VAL A 117 -3.19 -10.06 8.61
N GLN A 118 -2.46 -10.89 9.37
CA GLN A 118 -1.71 -12.01 8.79
C GLN A 118 -2.64 -13.03 8.10
N ARG A 119 -3.76 -13.41 8.73
CA ARG A 119 -4.76 -14.32 8.11
C ARG A 119 -5.36 -13.73 6.84
N VAL A 120 -5.67 -12.43 6.85
CA VAL A 120 -6.23 -11.73 5.70
C VAL A 120 -5.20 -11.63 4.56
N LEU A 121 -3.92 -11.38 4.89
CA LEU A 121 -2.83 -11.39 3.92
C LEU A 121 -2.70 -12.75 3.23
N GLU A 122 -2.66 -13.83 4.00
CA GLU A 122 -2.57 -15.21 3.46
C GLU A 122 -3.74 -15.52 2.52
N ALA A 123 -4.97 -15.11 2.87
CA ALA A 123 -6.12 -15.26 2.00
C ALA A 123 -6.01 -14.41 0.72
N ALA A 124 -5.53 -13.17 0.83
CA ALA A 124 -5.39 -12.24 -0.29
C ALA A 124 -4.26 -12.63 -1.26
N GLU A 125 -3.19 -13.28 -0.77
CA GLU A 125 -2.11 -13.84 -1.60
C GLU A 125 -2.60 -14.97 -2.50
N GLY A 126 -3.64 -15.70 -2.08
CA GLY A 126 -4.31 -16.72 -2.90
C GLY A 126 -5.12 -16.16 -4.07
N VAL A 127 -5.36 -14.85 -4.12
CA VAL A 127 -6.13 -14.20 -5.19
C VAL A 127 -5.19 -13.76 -6.32
N VAL A 128 -5.41 -14.31 -7.52
CA VAL A 128 -4.54 -14.07 -8.69
C VAL A 128 -4.58 -12.60 -9.11
N ASP A 129 -5.76 -12.06 -9.44
CA ASP A 129 -5.92 -10.65 -9.75
C ASP A 129 -6.30 -9.87 -8.49
N ALA A 130 -5.47 -8.90 -8.08
CA ALA A 130 -5.76 -8.07 -6.90
C ALA A 130 -7.09 -7.30 -7.04
N ARG A 131 -7.59 -7.10 -8.26
CA ARG A 131 -8.89 -6.46 -8.54
C ARG A 131 -10.06 -7.31 -8.04
N ASP A 132 -9.92 -8.63 -8.04
CA ASP A 132 -10.99 -9.55 -7.62
C ASP A 132 -11.30 -9.45 -6.12
N ILE A 133 -10.38 -8.91 -5.32
CA ILE A 133 -10.59 -8.69 -3.87
C ILE A 133 -11.70 -7.66 -3.60
N TYR A 134 -11.86 -6.65 -4.46
CA TYR A 134 -12.83 -5.54 -4.26
C TYR A 134 -13.79 -5.31 -5.41
N PHE A 135 -13.44 -5.75 -6.62
CA PHE A 135 -14.15 -5.40 -7.85
C PHE A 135 -14.66 -6.64 -8.61
N GLY A 136 -14.54 -7.83 -8.00
CA GLY A 136 -15.05 -9.09 -8.55
C GLY A 136 -16.55 -9.27 -8.32
N VAL A 137 -17.37 -8.55 -9.09
CA VAL A 137 -18.77 -8.89 -9.38
C VAL A 137 -19.08 -8.60 -10.84
#